data_AF-A0A0N4VZM4-F1
#
_entry.id   AF-A0A0N4VZM4-F1
#
_cell.length_a   1.000
_cell.length_b   1.000
_cell.length_c   1.000
_cell.angle_alpha   90.00
_cell.angle_beta   90.00
_cell.angle_gamma   90.00
#
_symmetry.space_group_name_H-M   'P 1'
#
loop_
_entity.id
_entity.type
_entity.pdbx_description
1 polymer ?
#
loop_
_entity_poly.entity_id
_entity_poly.type
_entity_poly.pdbx_seq_one_letter_code
_entity_poly.pdbx_strand_id
1 'polypeptide(L)'
;MAAQLSRSSTRQQEIEQTVFEEVSNDQQEEEQTPFILIEKLEQSGISSGDIKKLKEAGFNTVERIAHAMRSEITAVKGISEQKADKLQHEAMKLVPMGFTTAYEVHERRSEVVQIRTGSSTLDRLIGGGVETGCITEASFFMIRF
;
A
#
# COMPACT_ATOMS: atom_id res chain seq x y z
N MET A 1 -9.64 -38.58 45.90
CA MET A 1 -8.68 -37.67 45.24
C MET A 1 -8.47 -38.07 43.77
N ALA A 2 -9.55 -38.26 42.99
CA ALA A 2 -9.47 -38.71 41.58
C ALA A 2 -10.45 -37.99 40.64
N ALA A 3 -11.40 -37.20 41.16
CA ALA A 3 -12.43 -36.52 40.35
C ALA A 3 -12.04 -35.10 39.89
N GLN A 4 -10.86 -34.59 40.25
CA GLN A 4 -10.37 -33.27 39.81
C GLN A 4 -9.40 -33.34 38.61
N LEU A 5 -8.90 -34.53 38.27
CA LEU A 5 -7.97 -34.69 37.14
C LEU A 5 -8.68 -34.85 35.79
N SER A 6 -9.91 -35.41 35.71
CA SER A 6 -10.62 -35.56 34.43
C SER A 6 -11.30 -34.27 33.91
N ARG A 7 -11.55 -33.28 34.77
CA ARG A 7 -12.06 -31.96 34.35
C ARG A 7 -11.00 -31.09 33.66
N SER A 8 -9.72 -31.38 33.89
CA SER A 8 -8.62 -30.63 33.28
C SER A 8 -8.46 -30.93 31.79
N SER A 9 -8.62 -32.19 31.39
CA SER A 9 -8.56 -32.63 29.99
C SER A 9 -9.73 -32.11 29.13
N THR A 10 -10.94 -32.02 29.68
CA THR A 10 -12.11 -31.48 28.94
C THR A 10 -11.97 -29.97 28.71
N ARG A 11 -11.44 -29.23 29.69
CA ARG A 11 -11.20 -27.79 29.57
C ARG A 11 -10.07 -27.47 28.60
N GLN A 12 -9.06 -28.34 28.51
CA GLN A 12 -7.99 -28.22 27.52
C GLN A 12 -8.48 -28.53 26.10
N GLN A 13 -9.40 -29.47 25.93
CA GLN A 13 -10.03 -29.75 24.63
C GLN A 13 -10.99 -28.64 24.18
N GLU A 14 -11.74 -28.01 25.10
CA GLU A 14 -12.56 -26.83 24.81
C GLU A 14 -11.69 -25.64 24.40
N ILE A 15 -10.55 -25.43 25.08
CA ILE A 15 -9.58 -24.38 24.72
C ILE A 15 -8.96 -24.66 23.35
N GLU A 16 -8.54 -25.89 23.06
CA GLU A 16 -8.00 -26.27 21.74
C GLU A 16 -9.04 -26.13 20.61
N GLN A 17 -10.33 -26.41 20.86
CA GLN A 17 -11.39 -26.16 19.89
C GLN A 17 -11.67 -24.66 19.68
N THR A 18 -11.69 -23.86 20.74
CA THR A 18 -11.83 -22.39 20.61
C THR A 18 -10.62 -21.76 19.92
N VAL A 19 -9.41 -22.28 20.18
CA VAL A 19 -8.18 -21.82 19.53
C VAL A 19 -8.18 -22.22 18.06
N PHE A 20 -8.72 -23.38 17.67
CA PHE A 20 -8.82 -23.81 16.28
C PHE A 20 -9.88 -23.05 15.47
N GLU A 21 -11.01 -22.68 16.08
CA GLU A 21 -12.02 -21.82 15.45
C GLU A 21 -11.52 -20.37 15.26
N GLU A 22 -10.65 -19.85 16.15
CA GLU A 22 -10.03 -18.53 15.95
C GLU A 22 -8.97 -18.50 14.82
N VAL A 23 -8.35 -19.64 14.45
CA VAL A 23 -7.43 -19.70 13.29
C VAL A 23 -8.16 -19.84 11.94
N SER A 24 -9.49 -19.94 11.95
CA SER A 24 -10.30 -20.17 10.74
C SER A 24 -10.92 -18.91 10.15
N ASN A 25 -10.69 -17.75 10.75
CA ASN A 25 -11.08 -16.48 10.16
C ASN A 25 -9.87 -15.90 9.41
N ASP A 26 -9.45 -16.60 8.35
CA ASP A 26 -8.81 -15.97 7.18
C ASP A 26 -9.86 -15.04 6.53
N GLN A 27 -10.28 -14.01 7.26
CA GLN A 27 -10.52 -12.75 6.60
C GLN A 27 -9.15 -12.42 6.02
N GLN A 28 -9.05 -12.50 4.70
CA GLN A 28 -8.04 -11.79 3.96
C GLN A 28 -8.18 -10.32 4.38
N GLU A 29 -7.56 -9.96 5.50
CA GLU A 29 -6.98 -8.65 5.67
C GLU A 29 -6.00 -8.59 4.50
N GLU A 30 -6.48 -8.08 3.35
CA GLU A 30 -5.60 -7.48 2.36
C GLU A 30 -4.73 -6.58 3.22
N GLU A 31 -3.49 -6.99 3.51
CA GLU A 31 -2.47 -6.08 4.03
C GLU A 31 -2.60 -4.87 3.11
N GLN A 32 -3.16 -3.77 3.63
CA GLN A 32 -3.38 -2.58 2.82
C GLN A 32 -2.00 -2.01 2.60
N THR A 33 -1.31 -2.57 1.62
CA THR A 33 -0.09 -2.01 1.09
C THR A 33 -0.45 -0.61 0.61
N PRO A 34 0.39 0.40 0.88
CA PRO A 34 0.08 1.78 0.51
C PRO A 34 -0.03 2.00 -1.01
N PHE A 35 0.22 0.97 -1.80
CA PHE A 35 0.11 0.93 -3.24
C PHE A 35 -0.78 -0.23 -3.68
N ILE A 36 -1.47 -0.04 -4.80
CA ILE A 36 -2.31 -1.04 -5.44
C ILE A 36 -1.49 -1.75 -6.53
N LEU A 37 -1.40 -3.07 -6.45
CA LEU A 37 -0.72 -3.88 -7.47
C LEU A 37 -1.45 -3.85 -8.81
N ILE A 38 -0.68 -3.90 -9.90
CA ILE A 38 -1.22 -3.92 -11.27
C ILE A 38 -2.16 -5.10 -11.54
N GLU A 39 -2.02 -6.20 -10.79
CA GLU A 39 -2.85 -7.41 -10.92
C GLU A 39 -4.34 -7.12 -10.59
N LYS A 40 -4.63 -6.11 -9.78
CA LYS A 40 -6.02 -5.68 -9.49
C LYS A 40 -6.74 -5.16 -10.75
N LEU A 41 -6.01 -4.69 -11.76
CA LEU A 41 -6.58 -4.26 -13.04
C LEU A 41 -7.07 -5.43 -13.91
N GLU A 42 -6.69 -6.68 -13.62
CA GLU A 42 -7.26 -7.86 -14.31
C GLU A 42 -8.79 -7.92 -14.09
N GLN A 43 -9.24 -7.59 -12.88
CA GLN A 43 -10.64 -7.57 -12.50
C GLN A 43 -11.42 -6.47 -13.24
N SER A 44 -10.73 -5.42 -13.68
CA SER A 44 -11.28 -4.31 -14.47
C SER A 44 -11.33 -4.60 -15.98
N GLY A 45 -11.05 -5.84 -16.41
CA GLY A 45 -11.18 -6.26 -17.82
C GLY A 45 -9.92 -6.06 -18.67
N ILE A 46 -8.75 -5.89 -18.05
CA ILE A 46 -7.45 -5.83 -18.74
C ILE A 46 -6.90 -7.25 -18.89
N SER A 47 -6.37 -7.58 -20.06
CA SER A 47 -5.78 -8.91 -20.31
C SER A 47 -4.48 -9.11 -19.52
N SER A 48 -4.32 -10.28 -18.91
CA SER A 48 -3.09 -10.70 -18.24
C SER A 48 -1.84 -10.62 -19.13
N GLY A 49 -2.01 -10.77 -20.45
CA GLY A 49 -0.91 -10.64 -21.41
C GLY A 49 -0.39 -9.21 -21.54
N ASP A 50 -1.26 -8.21 -21.39
CA ASP A 50 -0.87 -6.80 -21.43
C ASP A 50 -0.26 -6.37 -20.08
N ILE A 51 -0.72 -6.94 -18.96
CA ILE A 51 -0.13 -6.71 -17.62
C ILE A 51 1.30 -7.21 -17.53
N LYS A 52 1.62 -8.39 -18.10
CA LYS A 52 3.00 -8.89 -18.13
C LYS A 52 3.94 -7.93 -18.87
N LYS A 53 3.51 -7.41 -20.03
CA LYS A 53 4.31 -6.41 -20.79
C LYS A 53 4.49 -5.11 -20.02
N LEU A 54 3.47 -4.67 -19.29
CA LEU A 54 3.54 -3.48 -18.44
C LEU A 54 4.51 -3.68 -17.28
N LYS A 55 4.47 -4.85 -16.63
CA LYS A 55 5.41 -5.24 -15.57
C LYS A 55 6.85 -5.30 -16.08
N GLU A 56 7.06 -5.85 -17.29
CA GLU A 56 8.37 -5.85 -17.96
C GLU A 56 8.87 -4.43 -18.31
N ALA A 57 7.95 -3.50 -18.60
CA ALA A 57 8.25 -2.09 -18.84
C ALA A 57 8.43 -1.26 -17.55
N GLY A 58 8.28 -1.89 -16.36
CA GLY A 58 8.46 -1.23 -15.06
C GLY A 58 7.19 -0.64 -14.45
N PHE A 59 6.01 -0.90 -15.03
CA PHE A 59 4.71 -0.55 -14.44
C PHE A 59 4.25 -1.67 -13.50
N ASN A 60 4.58 -1.51 -12.21
CA ASN A 60 4.25 -2.53 -11.19
C ASN A 60 2.99 -2.20 -10.38
N THR A 61 2.61 -0.92 -10.32
CA THR A 61 1.49 -0.44 -9.52
C THR A 61 0.48 0.35 -10.36
N VAL A 62 -0.74 0.44 -9.87
CA VAL A 62 -1.84 1.17 -10.54
C VAL A 62 -1.60 2.68 -10.51
N GLU A 63 -1.00 3.22 -9.44
CA GLU A 63 -0.66 4.64 -9.31
C GLU A 63 0.36 5.04 -10.37
N ARG A 64 1.34 4.18 -10.67
CA ARG A 64 2.34 4.46 -11.71
C ARG A 64 1.66 4.63 -13.07
N ILE A 65 0.64 3.85 -13.37
CA ILE A 65 -0.16 3.96 -14.59
C ILE A 65 -1.03 5.21 -14.57
N ALA A 66 -1.72 5.48 -13.45
CA ALA A 66 -2.61 6.63 -13.31
C ALA A 66 -1.87 7.96 -13.50
N HIS A 67 -0.62 8.05 -13.02
CA HIS A 67 0.23 9.24 -13.12
C HIS A 67 1.09 9.29 -14.39
N ALA A 68 1.20 8.19 -15.15
CA ALA A 68 1.99 8.17 -16.38
C ALA A 68 1.31 8.95 -17.50
N MET A 69 2.12 9.55 -18.37
CA MET A 69 1.61 10.15 -19.59
C MET A 69 1.19 9.05 -20.58
N ARG A 70 0.16 9.34 -21.38
CA ARG A 70 -0.32 8.42 -22.43
C ARG A 70 0.79 7.98 -23.39
N SER A 71 1.76 8.86 -23.67
CA SER A 71 2.94 8.55 -24.48
C SER A 71 3.83 7.48 -23.87
N GLU A 72 4.00 7.44 -22.54
CA GLU A 72 4.80 6.42 -21.85
C GLU A 72 4.17 5.03 -21.94
N ILE A 73 2.83 4.97 -21.87
CA ILE A 73 2.08 3.71 -21.95
C ILE A 73 2.11 3.15 -23.38
N THR A 74 1.93 4.02 -24.39
CA THR A 74 1.99 3.62 -25.81
C THR A 74 3.41 3.23 -26.25
N ALA A 75 4.45 3.74 -25.58
CA ALA A 75 5.84 3.34 -25.84
C ALA A 75 6.10 1.86 -25.51
N VAL A 76 5.25 1.23 -24.68
CA VAL A 76 5.36 -0.19 -24.35
C VAL A 76 4.98 -1.04 -25.57
N LYS A 77 5.91 -1.89 -25.99
CA LYS A 77 5.73 -2.75 -27.17
C LYS A 77 4.47 -3.61 -27.03
N GLY A 78 3.55 -3.46 -27.98
CA GLY A 78 2.34 -4.29 -28.06
C GLY A 78 1.13 -3.76 -27.29
N ILE A 79 1.18 -2.50 -26.80
CA ILE A 79 0.03 -1.73 -26.34
C ILE A 79 -0.37 -0.75 -27.45
N SER A 80 -1.66 -0.70 -27.82
CA SER A 80 -2.20 0.29 -28.73
C SER A 80 -2.76 1.50 -27.98
N GLU A 81 -2.89 2.65 -28.63
CA GLU A 81 -3.46 3.86 -28.00
C GLU A 81 -4.86 3.61 -27.43
N GLN A 82 -5.71 2.85 -28.13
CA GLN A 82 -7.05 2.49 -27.63
C GLN A 82 -7.00 1.68 -26.33
N LYS A 83 -5.97 0.84 -26.15
CA LYS A 83 -5.77 0.07 -24.92
C LYS A 83 -5.20 0.95 -23.81
N ALA A 84 -4.26 1.82 -24.14
CA ALA A 84 -3.70 2.79 -23.19
C ALA A 84 -4.79 3.68 -22.58
N ASP A 85 -5.75 4.12 -23.39
CA ASP A 85 -6.87 4.96 -22.93
C ASP A 85 -7.78 4.22 -21.95
N LYS A 86 -8.12 2.97 -22.26
CA LYS A 86 -8.92 2.12 -21.36
C LYS A 86 -8.20 1.87 -20.05
N LEU A 87 -6.91 1.53 -20.14
CA LEU A 87 -6.07 1.21 -19.00
C LEU A 87 -5.91 2.41 -18.06
N GLN A 88 -5.70 3.60 -18.62
CA GLN A 88 -5.63 4.83 -17.85
C GLN A 88 -6.99 5.19 -17.23
N HIS A 89 -8.09 4.97 -17.94
CA HIS A 89 -9.44 5.22 -17.41
C HIS A 89 -9.79 4.30 -16.24
N GLU A 90 -9.47 3.01 -16.31
CA GLU A 90 -9.69 2.08 -15.19
C GLU A 90 -8.78 2.40 -14.00
N ALA A 91 -7.50 2.74 -14.25
CA ALA A 91 -6.58 3.16 -13.19
C ALA A 91 -7.05 4.43 -12.46
N MET A 92 -7.61 5.40 -13.18
CA MET A 92 -8.16 6.64 -12.61
C MET A 92 -9.38 6.43 -11.71
N LYS A 93 -10.09 5.31 -11.81
CA LYS A 93 -11.20 4.97 -10.91
C LYS A 93 -10.72 4.43 -9.57
N LEU A 94 -9.57 3.75 -9.58
CA LEU A 94 -8.97 3.14 -8.40
C LEU A 94 -8.13 4.13 -7.60
N VAL A 95 -7.57 5.15 -8.26
CA VAL A 95 -6.71 6.16 -7.64
C VAL A 95 -7.49 7.49 -7.48
N PRO A 96 -7.47 8.13 -6.31
CA PRO A 96 -8.17 9.39 -6.08
C PRO A 96 -7.45 10.56 -6.78
N MET A 97 -7.74 10.76 -8.07
CA MET A 97 -7.13 11.80 -8.93
C MET A 97 -7.92 13.12 -8.98
N GLY A 98 -9.02 13.22 -8.23
CA GLY A 98 -9.93 14.37 -8.26
C GLY A 98 -9.53 15.51 -7.30
N PHE A 99 -10.28 16.61 -7.37
CA PHE A 99 -10.18 17.67 -6.37
C PHE A 99 -10.83 17.22 -5.07
N THR A 100 -10.15 17.44 -3.95
CA THR A 100 -10.65 17.14 -2.61
C THR A 100 -10.59 18.38 -1.73
N THR A 101 -11.38 18.42 -0.66
CA THR A 101 -11.40 19.56 0.25
C THR A 101 -10.11 19.64 1.07
N ALA A 102 -9.77 20.85 1.55
CA ALA A 102 -8.59 21.03 2.40
C ALA A 102 -8.67 20.22 3.70
N TYR A 103 -9.90 20.01 4.21
CA TYR A 103 -10.15 19.21 5.39
C TYR A 103 -9.79 17.73 5.18
N GLU A 104 -10.27 17.11 4.09
CA GLU A 104 -9.92 15.72 3.76
C GLU A 104 -8.42 15.51 3.57
N VAL A 105 -7.74 16.48 2.96
CA VAL A 105 -6.28 16.41 2.77
C VAL A 105 -5.56 16.50 4.11
N HIS A 106 -6.05 17.32 5.05
CA HIS A 106 -5.47 17.43 6.38
C HIS A 106 -5.65 16.15 7.20
N GLU A 107 -6.83 15.54 7.12
CA GLU A 107 -7.12 14.25 7.77
C GLU A 107 -6.17 13.16 7.26
N ARG A 108 -6.05 12.98 5.94
CA ARG A 108 -5.09 12.02 5.35
C ARG A 108 -3.64 12.32 5.74
N ARG A 109 -3.26 13.59 5.86
CA ARG A 109 -1.90 13.98 6.29
C ARG A 109 -1.63 13.67 7.77
N SER A 110 -2.66 13.63 8.60
CA SER A 110 -2.53 13.25 10.01
C SER A 110 -2.18 11.77 10.19
N GLU A 111 -2.49 10.94 9.18
CA GLU A 111 -2.21 9.50 9.14
C GLU A 111 -0.83 9.18 8.52
N VAL A 112 -0.10 10.18 8.00
CA VAL A 112 1.20 9.97 7.36
C VAL A 112 2.23 9.48 8.37
N VAL A 113 2.89 8.37 8.03
CA VAL A 113 3.92 7.77 8.88
C VAL A 113 5.18 8.63 8.86
N GLN A 114 5.73 8.91 10.05
CA GLN A 114 6.98 9.64 10.26
C GLN A 114 8.08 8.72 10.79
N ILE A 115 9.25 8.75 10.17
CA ILE A 115 10.43 7.98 10.57
C ILE A 115 11.23 8.80 11.58
N ARG A 116 11.52 8.21 12.75
CA ARG A 116 12.29 8.88 13.79
C ARG A 116 13.78 8.90 13.46
N THR A 117 14.42 10.03 13.76
CA THR A 117 15.86 10.23 13.57
C THR A 117 16.70 9.59 14.68
N GLY A 118 16.07 9.17 15.78
CA GLY A 118 16.73 8.58 16.95
C GLY A 118 17.16 9.62 18.00
N SER A 119 17.05 10.92 17.70
CA SER A 119 17.25 12.00 18.67
C SER A 119 15.91 12.66 18.98
N SER A 120 15.49 12.61 20.25
CA SER A 120 14.22 13.21 20.70
C SER A 120 14.18 14.73 20.51
N THR A 121 15.33 15.40 20.60
CA THR A 121 15.45 16.84 20.36
C THR A 121 15.28 17.18 18.89
N LEU A 122 15.87 16.38 18.00
CA LEU A 122 15.78 16.61 16.56
C LEU A 122 14.36 16.30 16.06
N ASP A 123 13.79 15.16 16.47
CA ASP A 123 12.41 14.78 16.11
C ASP A 123 11.42 15.87 16.55
N ARG A 124 11.56 16.44 17.75
CA ARG A 124 10.71 17.55 18.19
C ARG A 124 10.91 18.83 17.37
N LEU A 125 12.14 19.12 16.94
CA LEU A 125 12.46 20.30 16.13
C LEU A 125 11.81 20.21 14.74
N ILE A 126 11.79 19.02 14.15
CA ILE A 126 11.25 18.79 12.79
C ILE A 126 9.78 18.33 12.77
N GLY A 127 9.10 18.31 13.91
CA GLY A 127 7.66 18.03 13.97
C GLY A 127 7.27 16.55 14.06
N GLY A 128 8.15 15.70 14.58
CA GLY A 128 7.89 14.28 14.91
C GLY A 128 8.84 13.29 14.24
N GLY A 129 9.51 13.70 13.16
CA GLY A 129 10.44 12.86 12.40
C GLY A 129 10.49 13.27 10.94
N VAL A 130 11.05 12.40 10.10
CA VAL A 130 11.07 12.56 8.63
C VAL A 130 9.79 11.96 8.06
N GLU A 131 8.99 12.74 7.36
CA GLU A 131 7.73 12.30 6.76
C GLU A 131 7.95 11.36 5.57
N THR A 132 7.05 10.38 5.42
CA THR A 132 6.99 9.52 4.23
C THR A 132 6.24 10.22 3.09
N GLY A 133 6.55 9.87 1.84
CA GLY A 133 5.89 10.45 0.67
C GLY A 133 6.35 11.86 0.29
N CYS A 134 7.32 12.44 0.99
CA CYS A 134 7.98 13.69 0.62
C CYS A 134 9.50 13.51 0.51
N ILE A 135 10.16 14.45 -0.18
CA ILE A 135 11.62 14.50 -0.26
C ILE A 135 12.08 15.47 0.83
N THR A 136 12.84 14.97 1.80
CA THR A 136 13.47 15.76 2.84
C THR A 136 14.97 15.88 2.55
N GLU A 137 15.49 17.10 2.40
CA GLU A 137 16.90 17.36 2.12
C GLU A 137 17.63 17.86 3.38
N ALA A 138 18.83 17.33 3.63
CA ALA A 138 19.74 17.81 4.66
C ALA A 138 21.03 18.31 4.01
N SER A 139 21.18 19.63 3.95
CA SER A 139 22.36 20.27 3.37
C SER A 139 23.28 20.78 4.48
N PHE A 140 24.54 20.31 4.48
CA PHE A 140 25.57 20.75 5.41
C PHE A 140 26.54 21.69 4.69
N PHE A 141 26.61 22.94 5.13
CA PHE A 141 27.60 23.89 4.62
C PHE A 141 28.85 23.83 5.50
N MET A 142 29.91 23.21 5.00
CA MET A 142 31.20 23.16 5.70
C MET A 142 31.94 24.48 5.49
N ILE A 143 31.95 25.33 6.53
CA ILE A 143 32.84 26.49 6.59
C ILE A 143 34.25 25.95 6.77
N ARG A 144 35.02 25.98 5.68
CA ARG A 144 36.44 25.65 5.71
C ARG A 144 37.18 26.86 6.31
N PHE A 145 37.71 26.70 7.51
CA PHE A 145 38.69 27.63 8.10
C PHE A 145 40.06 27.45 7.45
#